data_AF-A0A7C7D2R3-F1
#
_entry.id   AF-A0A7C7D2R3-F1
#
_cell.length_a   1.000
_cell.length_b   1.000
_cell.length_c   1.000
_cell.angle_alpha   90.00
_cell.angle_beta   90.00
_cell.angle_gamma   90.00
#
_symmetry.space_group_name_H-M   'P 1'
#
loop_
_entity.id
_entity.type
_entity.pdbx_description
1 polymer ?
#
loop_
_entity_poly.entity_id
_entity_poly.type
_entity_poly.pdbx_seq_one_letter_code
_entity_poly.pdbx_strand_id
1 'polypeptide(L)'
;MGIKIEEMAGIIRENIGTKEQKVIFVGDGVRIYKPFFSKELGESCIFAPDNLLLQRASSVGEIALNSAYKNNNEDCFSLAPFYLRKSQAERARNV
;
A
#
# COMPACT_ATOMS: atom_id res chain seq x y z
N MET A 1 12.06 -4.03 0.93
CA MET A 1 12.73 -3.18 1.95
C MET A 1 11.66 -2.33 2.62
N GLY A 2 11.59 -2.35 3.95
CA GLY A 2 10.71 -1.42 4.68
C GLY A 2 11.41 -0.07 4.81
N ILE A 3 10.69 1.03 4.58
CA ILE A 3 11.18 2.39 4.81
C ILE A 3 10.68 2.89 6.17
N LYS A 4 11.40 3.85 6.77
CA LYS A 4 10.93 4.49 8.00
C LYS A 4 9.71 5.37 7.71
N ILE A 5 8.86 5.58 8.71
CA ILE A 5 7.62 6.34 8.52
C ILE A 5 7.89 7.81 8.18
N GLU A 6 8.96 8.37 8.74
CA GLU A 6 9.42 9.73 8.49
C GLU A 6 9.93 9.90 7.05
N GLU A 7 10.63 8.88 6.55
CA GLU A 7 11.11 8.83 5.16
C GLU A 7 9.93 8.75 4.18
N MET A 8 8.93 7.91 4.48
CA MET A 8 7.68 7.84 3.71
C MET A 8 6.97 9.20 3.66
N ALA A 9 6.86 9.90 4.80
CA ALA A 9 6.26 11.24 4.84
C ALA A 9 7.04 12.25 3.99
N GLY A 10 8.37 12.18 3.99
CA GLY A 10 9.23 13.00 3.13
C GLY A 10 8.95 12.77 1.65
N ILE A 11 8.90 11.51 1.22
CA ILE A 11 8.57 11.12 -0.16
C ILE A 11 7.19 11.64 -0.55
N ILE A 12 6.19 11.48 0.32
CA ILE A 12 4.82 11.97 0.03
C ILE A 12 4.82 13.49 -0.13
N ARG A 13 5.51 14.24 0.75
CA ARG A 13 5.61 15.71 0.64
C ARG A 13 6.25 16.16 -0.66
N GLU A 14 7.33 15.51 -1.08
CA GLU A 14 7.99 15.82 -2.34
C GLU A 14 7.06 15.58 -3.54
N ASN A 15 6.26 14.51 -3.50
CA ASN A 15 5.34 14.17 -4.59
C ASN A 15 4.11 15.09 -4.67
N ILE A 16 3.54 15.52 -3.54
CA ILE A 16 2.41 16.48 -3.56
C ILE A 16 2.88 17.91 -3.94
N GLY A 17 4.13 18.26 -3.62
CA GLY A 17 4.73 19.55 -3.94
C GLY A 17 3.88 20.74 -3.44
N THR A 18 3.75 21.78 -4.27
CA THR A 18 2.87 22.94 -4.03
C THR A 18 1.45 22.75 -4.58
N LYS A 19 1.15 21.57 -5.13
CA LYS A 19 -0.15 21.30 -5.74
C LYS A 19 -1.11 20.88 -4.62
N GLU A 20 -2.38 21.28 -4.72
CA GLU A 20 -3.45 20.89 -3.78
C GLU A 20 -3.86 19.40 -3.90
N GLN A 21 -2.88 18.52 -4.14
CA GLN A 21 -3.11 17.09 -4.28
C GLN A 21 -3.40 16.47 -2.92
N LYS A 22 -4.49 15.70 -2.87
CA LYS A 22 -4.88 14.94 -1.69
C LYS A 22 -4.28 13.55 -1.73
N VAL A 23 -3.88 13.05 -0.57
CA VAL A 23 -3.34 11.70 -0.35
C VAL A 23 -4.35 10.94 0.48
N ILE A 24 -4.87 9.84 -0.07
CA ILE A 24 -5.83 8.98 0.63
C ILE A 24 -5.08 7.80 1.22
N PHE A 25 -5.12 7.67 2.54
CA PHE A 25 -4.53 6.55 3.27
C PHE A 25 -5.55 5.45 3.53
N VAL A 26 -5.10 4.22 3.29
CA VAL A 26 -5.84 2.96 3.51
C VAL A 26 -4.93 1.96 4.24
N GLY A 27 -5.52 0.88 4.76
CA GLY A 27 -4.82 -0.18 5.48
C GLY A 27 -4.94 -0.05 7.00
N ASP A 28 -4.59 -1.14 7.68
CA ASP A 28 -4.58 -1.24 9.14
C ASP A 28 -3.57 -0.28 9.81
N GLY A 29 -2.46 0.01 9.13
CA GLY A 29 -1.46 0.99 9.55
C GLY A 29 -2.02 2.39 9.82
N VAL A 30 -3.14 2.76 9.18
CA VAL A 30 -3.85 4.03 9.44
C VAL A 30 -4.24 4.16 10.91
N ARG A 31 -4.66 3.06 11.55
CA ARG A 31 -5.10 3.09 12.96
C ARG A 31 -3.98 3.52 13.92
N ILE A 32 -2.74 3.28 13.53
CA ILE A 32 -1.54 3.59 14.33
C ILE A 32 -0.97 4.95 13.91
N TYR A 33 -0.84 5.20 12.61
CA TYR A 33 -0.08 6.34 12.07
C TYR A 33 -0.92 7.54 11.64
N LYS A 34 -2.26 7.47 11.77
CA LYS A 34 -3.14 8.61 11.48
C LYS A 34 -2.71 9.91 12.17
N PRO A 35 -2.43 9.95 13.49
CA PRO A 35 -1.99 11.19 14.14
C PRO A 35 -0.68 11.75 13.56
N PHE A 36 0.26 10.87 13.19
CA PHE A 36 1.53 11.25 12.59
C PHE A 36 1.32 11.91 11.23
N PHE A 37 0.61 11.25 10.30
CA PHE A 37 0.40 11.81 8.95
C PHE A 37 -0.49 13.04 8.94
N SER A 38 -1.49 13.14 9.83
CA SER A 38 -2.29 14.36 9.99
C SER A 38 -1.42 15.55 10.38
N LYS A 39 -0.43 15.35 11.26
CA LYS A 39 0.52 16.39 11.65
C LYS A 39 1.49 16.75 10.52
N GLU A 40 2.03 15.74 9.84
CA GLU A 40 3.08 15.93 8.83
C GLU A 40 2.59 16.46 7.48
N LEU A 41 1.32 16.19 7.11
CA LEU A 41 0.76 16.48 5.79
C LEU A 41 -0.48 17.41 5.83
N GLY A 42 -1.01 17.71 7.02
CA GLY A 42 -2.13 18.64 7.19
C GLY A 42 -3.36 18.26 6.37
N GLU A 43 -3.94 19.26 5.69
CA GLU A 43 -5.18 19.11 4.91
C GLU A 43 -5.02 18.25 3.64
N SER A 44 -3.79 17.97 3.20
CA SER A 44 -3.55 17.06 2.09
C SER A 44 -3.75 15.59 2.50
N CYS A 45 -3.85 15.30 3.80
CA CYS A 45 -4.03 13.96 4.33
C CYS A 45 -5.52 13.60 4.50
N ILE A 46 -5.98 12.60 3.75
CA ILE A 46 -7.34 12.05 3.85
C ILE A 46 -7.25 10.58 4.26
N PHE A 47 -8.20 10.11 5.08
CA PHE A 47 -8.28 8.72 5.49
C PHE A 47 -9.58 8.12 4.97
N ALA A 48 -9.50 6.90 4.42
CA ALA A 48 -10.69 6.18 4.01
C ALA A 48 -11.60 5.91 5.24
N PRO A 49 -12.94 5.93 5.06
CA PRO A 49 -13.86 5.51 6.13
C PRO A 49 -13.70 4.02 6.41
N ASP A 50 -14.15 3.57 7.59
CA ASP A 50 -13.86 2.21 8.09
C ASP A 50 -14.30 1.09 7.13
N ASN A 51 -15.41 1.25 6.42
CA ASN A 51 -15.91 0.28 5.46
C ASN A 51 -15.07 0.19 4.16
N LEU A 52 -14.20 1.17 3.92
CA LEU A 52 -13.26 1.27 2.80
C LEU A 52 -11.80 1.17 3.24
N LEU A 53 -11.53 1.08 4.55
CA LEU A 53 -10.19 1.17 5.09
C LEU A 53 -9.34 -0.08 4.78
N LEU A 54 -9.97 -1.26 4.75
CA LEU A 54 -9.31 -2.53 4.52
C LEU A 54 -9.63 -3.11 3.14
N GLN A 55 -8.74 -3.97 2.66
CA GLN A 55 -8.87 -4.71 1.42
C GLN A 55 -10.17 -5.53 1.36
N ARG A 56 -10.81 -5.53 0.19
CA ARG A 56 -12.06 -6.26 -0.07
C ARG A 56 -11.92 -7.22 -1.23
N ALA A 57 -12.50 -8.40 -1.08
CA ALA A 57 -12.53 -9.41 -2.13
C ALA A 57 -13.14 -8.90 -3.43
N SER A 58 -14.20 -8.07 -3.35
CA SER A 58 -14.82 -7.46 -4.52
C SER A 58 -13.88 -6.53 -5.30
N SER A 59 -13.08 -5.72 -4.60
CA SER A 59 -12.09 -4.84 -5.23
C SER A 59 -10.98 -5.64 -5.92
N VAL A 60 -10.54 -6.75 -5.32
CA VAL A 60 -9.56 -7.66 -5.93
C VAL A 60 -10.15 -8.34 -7.16
N GLY A 61 -11.41 -8.82 -7.08
CA GLY A 61 -12.11 -9.44 -8.20
C GLY A 61 -12.29 -8.50 -9.39
N GLU A 62 -12.62 -7.23 -9.14
CA GLU A 62 -12.72 -6.20 -10.18
C GLU A 62 -11.38 -5.94 -10.89
N ILE A 63 -10.28 -5.90 -10.13
CA ILE A 63 -8.93 -5.76 -10.72
C ILE A 63 -8.59 -6.98 -11.57
N ALA A 64 -8.88 -8.19 -11.08
CA ALA A 64 -8.64 -9.43 -11.82
C ALA A 64 -9.44 -9.49 -13.12
N LEU A 65 -10.73 -9.10 -13.08
CA LEU A 65 -11.60 -9.04 -14.25
C LEU A 65 -11.07 -8.04 -15.29
N ASN A 66 -10.68 -6.84 -14.86
CA ASN A 66 -10.07 -5.83 -15.73
C ASN A 66 -8.74 -6.30 -16.36
N SER A 67 -7.94 -7.08 -15.63
CA SER A 67 -6.72 -7.70 -16.17
C SER A 67 -7.04 -8.76 -17.23
N ALA A 68 -8.03 -9.61 -16.97
CA ALA A 68 -8.48 -10.65 -17.89
C ALA A 68 -9.01 -10.06 -19.20
N TYR A 69 -9.77 -8.96 -19.16
CA TYR A 69 -10.23 -8.25 -20.36
C TYR A 69 -9.09 -7.67 -21.21
N LYS A 70 -7.92 -7.43 -20.62
CA LYS A 70 -6.70 -6.99 -21.33
C LYS A 70 -5.83 -8.17 -21.79
N ASN A 71 -6.34 -9.40 -21.72
CA ASN A 71 -5.59 -10.65 -21.97
C ASN A 71 -4.36 -10.83 -21.07
N ASN A 72 -4.35 -10.21 -19.88
CA ASN A 72 -3.27 -10.34 -18.90
C ASN A 72 -3.69 -11.31 -17.79
N ASN A 73 -3.76 -12.59 -18.14
CA ASN A 73 -4.12 -13.68 -17.23
C ASN A 73 -2.85 -14.32 -16.63
N GLU A 74 -2.96 -14.84 -15.41
CA GLU A 74 -1.89 -15.55 -14.72
C GLU A 74 -2.28 -17.02 -14.47
N ASP A 75 -1.29 -17.92 -14.47
CA ASP A 75 -1.47 -19.31 -14.10
C ASP A 75 -1.67 -19.43 -12.58
N CYS A 76 -2.71 -20.14 -12.14
CA CYS A 76 -2.95 -20.31 -10.71
C CYS A 76 -1.84 -21.11 -10.01
N PHE A 77 -1.10 -21.96 -10.74
CA PHE A 77 0.03 -22.71 -10.19
C PHE A 77 1.30 -21.87 -10.05
N SER A 78 1.39 -20.70 -10.70
CA SER A 78 2.53 -19.78 -10.58
C SER A 78 2.38 -18.77 -9.45
N LEU A 79 1.23 -18.75 -8.77
CA LEU A 79 0.94 -17.79 -7.71
C LEU A 79 1.93 -17.94 -6.54
N ALA A 80 2.75 -16.91 -6.34
CA ALA A 80 3.72 -16.84 -5.26
C ALA A 80 3.51 -15.57 -4.40
N PRO A 81 3.72 -15.64 -3.08
CA PRO A 81 3.64 -14.44 -2.24
C PRO A 81 4.71 -13.40 -2.63
N PHE A 82 4.32 -12.13 -2.61
CA PHE A 82 5.27 -11.03 -2.76
C PHE A 82 5.97 -10.73 -1.41
N TYR A 83 7.22 -11.16 -1.28
CA TYR A 83 8.00 -11.02 -0.04
C TYR A 83 8.73 -9.67 0.04
N LEU A 84 8.29 -8.78 0.95
CA LEU A 84 9.00 -7.52 1.24
C LEU A 84 10.36 -7.72 1.94
N ARG A 85 10.52 -8.87 2.60
CA ARG A 85 11.75 -9.36 3.24
C ARG A 85 11.88 -10.86 2.97
N LYS A 86 13.12 -11.34 2.83
CA LYS A 86 13.39 -12.78 2.69
C LYS A 86 12.76 -13.57 3.84
N SER A 87 12.23 -14.74 3.53
CA SER A 87 11.72 -15.67 4.55
C SER A 87 12.82 -16.07 5.53
N GLN A 88 12.46 -16.61 6.70
CA GLN A 88 13.46 -17.11 7.65
C GLN A 88 14.26 -18.28 7.03
N ALA A 89 13.58 -19.17 6.28
CA ALA A 89 14.22 -20.29 5.59
C ALA A 89 15.23 -19.83 4.54
N GLU A 90 14.90 -18.83 3.71
CA GLU A 90 15.83 -18.27 2.73
C GLU A 90 16.99 -17.51 3.37
N ARG A 91 16.79 -16.90 4.54
CA ARG A 91 17.88 -16.29 5.30
C ARG A 91 18.83 -17.34 5.86
N ALA A 92 18.31 -18.42 6.43
CA ALA A 92 19.11 -19.52 6.97
C ALA A 92 19.87 -20.31 5.89
N ARG A 93 19.37 -20.36 4.65
CA ARG A 93 20.03 -21.04 3.52
C ARG A 93 21.25 -20.29 2.96
N ASN A 94 21.37 -18.99 3.22
CA ASN A 94 22.47 -18.14 2.75
C ASN A 94 23.49 -17.82 3.88
N VAL A 95 23.54 -18.66 4.93
CA VAL A 95 24.55 -18.64 6.00
C VAL A 95 25.59 -19.72 5.72
#